data_AF-A0A953EG28-F1
#
_entry.id   AF-A0A953EG28-F1
#
_cell.length_a   1.000
_cell.length_b   1.000
_cell.length_c   1.000
_cell.angle_alpha   90.00
_cell.angle_beta   90.00
_cell.angle_gamma   90.00
#
_symmetry.space_group_name_H-M   'P 1'
#
loop_
_entity.id
_entity.type
_entity.pdbx_description
1 polymer ?
#
loop_
_entity_poly.entity_id
_entity_poly.type
_entity_poly.pdbx_seq_one_letter_code
_entity_poly.pdbx_strand_id
1 'polypeptide(L)'
;MGLLDQAENASDPPPIDPNDKSRLFQTVSRSPSSSRNYVKTFLPIVGLVVIAGIIFFYWTIPGIGDTFRPQPELDLGVRYHLLEKRGRVATDITFYKCDGFTWALADVEKRPDIPDPVLQLGTYVVKAVPFEANSWDFTSRPLEAGEKPAPCSNL
;
A
#
# COMPACT_ATOMS: atom_id res chain seq x y z
N MET A 1 14.46 23.93 -71.55
CA MET A 1 13.33 24.50 -70.77
C MET A 1 12.04 24.04 -71.46
N GLY A 2 11.11 23.43 -70.70
CA GLY A 2 9.74 23.01 -71.10
C GLY A 2 9.69 21.85 -72.11
N LEU A 3 9.26 20.61 -71.85
CA LEU A 3 8.13 20.05 -71.09
C LEU A 3 6.75 20.49 -71.60
N LEU A 4 6.01 19.47 -72.07
CA LEU A 4 4.54 19.34 -72.29
C LEU A 4 4.04 19.36 -73.74
N ASP A 5 3.64 18.17 -74.21
CA ASP A 5 2.38 17.84 -74.91
C ASP A 5 2.40 16.31 -75.12
N GLN A 6 1.87 15.50 -74.19
CA GLN A 6 0.46 15.10 -74.02
C GLN A 6 -0.07 14.18 -75.14
N ALA A 7 -0.30 12.91 -74.74
CA ALA A 7 -1.30 11.94 -75.24
C ALA A 7 -1.24 11.58 -76.75
N GLU A 8 -1.59 10.41 -77.26
CA GLU A 8 -2.70 9.52 -76.95
C GLU A 8 -2.57 8.31 -77.91
N ASN A 9 -2.40 7.10 -77.40
CA ASN A 9 -2.82 5.81 -78.01
C ASN A 9 -2.16 4.65 -77.26
N ALA A 10 -2.60 4.44 -76.02
CA ALA A 10 -2.47 3.14 -75.37
C ALA A 10 -3.87 2.54 -75.37
N SER A 11 -4.04 1.53 -76.23
CA SER A 11 -5.26 0.77 -76.46
C SER A 11 -5.94 0.34 -75.16
N ASP A 12 -7.27 0.42 -75.14
CA ASP A 12 -8.13 0.00 -74.03
C ASP A 12 -7.73 -1.36 -73.42
N PRO A 13 -7.81 -1.52 -72.08
CA PRO A 13 -7.64 -2.83 -71.46
C PRO A 13 -8.85 -3.74 -71.78
N PRO A 14 -8.64 -5.05 -71.95
CA PRO A 14 -9.71 -5.99 -72.29
C PRO A 14 -10.76 -6.09 -71.16
N PRO A 15 -12.00 -6.49 -71.48
CA PRO A 15 -13.11 -6.49 -70.53
C PRO A 15 -12.88 -7.46 -69.38
N ILE A 16 -13.22 -7.01 -68.18
CA ILE A 16 -13.07 -7.74 -66.92
C ILE A 16 -14.09 -8.88 -66.87
N ASP A 17 -13.59 -10.12 -66.77
CA ASP A 17 -14.40 -11.32 -66.54
C ASP A 17 -14.89 -11.37 -65.07
N PRO A 18 -16.21 -11.34 -64.81
CA PRO A 18 -16.78 -11.37 -63.46
C PRO A 18 -16.63 -12.73 -62.74
N ASN A 19 -16.04 -13.74 -63.36
CA ASN A 19 -15.88 -15.08 -62.77
C ASN A 19 -14.60 -15.26 -61.94
N ASP A 20 -13.80 -14.20 -61.75
CA ASP A 20 -12.55 -14.25 -61.01
C ASP A 20 -12.77 -14.17 -59.48
N LYS A 21 -13.52 -15.14 -58.94
CA LYS A 21 -13.79 -15.30 -57.50
C LYS A 21 -12.56 -15.75 -56.69
N SER A 22 -11.43 -15.96 -57.35
CA SER A 22 -10.18 -16.42 -56.75
C SER A 22 -9.46 -15.34 -55.92
N ARG A 23 -9.79 -14.06 -56.14
CA ARG A 23 -9.10 -12.92 -55.50
C ARG A 23 -9.68 -12.46 -54.16
N LEU A 24 -10.90 -12.86 -53.80
CA LEU A 24 -11.52 -12.45 -52.53
C LEU A 24 -11.02 -13.23 -51.30
N PHE A 25 -10.29 -14.34 -51.51
CA PHE A 25 -9.73 -15.14 -50.42
C PHE A 25 -8.24 -14.89 -50.18
N GLN A 26 -7.57 -14.08 -51.02
CA GLN A 26 -6.13 -13.79 -50.87
C GLN A 26 -5.82 -12.71 -49.82
N THR A 27 -6.82 -12.03 -49.26
CA THR A 27 -6.63 -10.95 -48.27
C THR A 27 -6.80 -11.37 -46.81
N VAL A 28 -6.81 -12.67 -46.52
CA VAL A 28 -6.53 -13.16 -45.16
C VAL A 28 -5.15 -13.80 -45.13
N SER A 29 -4.14 -13.09 -45.67
CA SER A 29 -2.76 -13.38 -45.33
C SER A 29 -2.64 -13.17 -43.82
N ARG A 30 -2.55 -14.28 -43.09
CA ARG A 30 -2.25 -14.34 -41.66
C ARG A 30 -0.96 -13.54 -41.45
N SER A 31 -1.10 -12.26 -41.11
CA SER A 31 0.02 -11.40 -40.79
C SER A 31 0.80 -12.13 -39.69
N PRO A 32 2.08 -12.48 -39.88
CA PRO A 32 2.83 -13.18 -38.85
C PRO A 32 2.85 -12.25 -37.65
N SER A 33 2.00 -12.54 -36.65
CA SER A 33 1.95 -11.78 -35.41
C SER A 33 3.30 -11.98 -34.75
N SER A 34 4.22 -11.06 -34.99
CA SER A 34 5.56 -11.07 -34.43
C SER A 34 5.41 -10.85 -32.93
N SER A 35 5.30 -11.94 -32.19
CA SER A 35 5.33 -11.96 -30.72
C SER A 35 6.54 -11.19 -30.20
N ARG A 36 7.65 -11.18 -30.96
CA ARG A 36 8.84 -10.35 -30.72
C ARG A 36 8.56 -8.85 -30.71
N ASN A 37 7.72 -8.34 -31.61
CA ASN A 37 7.38 -6.91 -31.63
C ASN A 37 6.48 -6.54 -30.45
N TYR A 38 5.51 -7.40 -30.10
CA TYR A 38 4.70 -7.21 -28.90
C TYR A 38 5.55 -7.20 -27.63
N VAL A 39 6.46 -8.16 -27.46
CA VAL A 39 7.37 -8.20 -26.30
C VAL A 39 8.23 -6.94 -26.24
N LYS A 40 8.79 -6.47 -27.36
CA LYS A 40 9.64 -5.27 -27.39
C LYS A 40 8.89 -3.99 -27.00
N THR A 41 7.60 -3.88 -27.32
CA THR A 41 6.76 -2.73 -26.95
C THR A 41 6.24 -2.83 -25.51
N PHE A 42 5.87 -4.02 -25.03
CA PHE A 42 5.32 -4.20 -23.69
C PHE A 42 6.37 -4.21 -22.58
N LEU A 43 7.60 -4.66 -22.86
CA LEU A 43 8.67 -4.74 -21.86
C LEU A 43 9.01 -3.41 -21.16
N PRO A 44 9.14 -2.26 -21.86
CA PRO A 44 9.35 -0.97 -21.18
C PRO A 44 8.13 -0.53 -20.36
N ILE A 45 6.91 -0.85 -20.83
CA ILE A 45 5.67 -0.51 -20.10
C ILE A 45 5.60 -1.29 -18.79
N VAL A 46 5.87 -2.60 -18.84
CA VAL A 46 5.93 -3.45 -17.65
C VAL A 46 7.01 -2.95 -16.69
N GLY A 47 8.20 -2.60 -17.21
CA GLY A 47 9.27 -2.03 -16.39
C GLY A 47 8.84 -0.75 -15.67
N LEU A 48 8.15 0.16 -16.36
CA LEU A 48 7.64 1.40 -15.78
C LEU A 48 6.60 1.14 -14.70
N VAL A 49 5.66 0.21 -14.94
CA VAL A 49 4.63 -0.18 -13.95
C VAL A 49 5.27 -0.77 -12.70
N VAL A 50 6.29 -1.60 -12.83
CA VAL A 50 7.01 -2.18 -11.69
C VAL A 50 7.71 -1.09 -10.88
N ILE A 51 8.41 -0.16 -11.53
CA ILE A 51 9.08 0.96 -10.85
C ILE A 51 8.06 1.85 -10.12
N ALA A 52 6.97 2.21 -10.79
CA ALA A 52 5.90 3.00 -10.18
C ALA A 52 5.28 2.29 -8.97
N GLY A 53 5.06 0.97 -9.06
CA GLY A 53 4.57 0.16 -7.96
C GLY A 53 5.52 0.11 -6.77
N ILE A 54 6.84 -0.01 -7.02
CA ILE A 54 7.86 0.05 -5.97
C ILE A 54 7.84 1.40 -5.26
N ILE A 55 7.85 2.51 -6.02
CA ILE A 55 7.84 3.87 -5.46
C ILE A 55 6.58 4.09 -4.62
N PHE A 56 5.41 3.70 -5.14
CA PHE A 56 4.14 3.79 -4.42
C PHE A 56 4.19 2.99 -3.12
N PHE A 57 4.71 1.76 -3.16
CA PHE A 57 4.83 0.92 -1.98
C PHE A 57 5.71 1.58 -0.90
N TYR A 58 6.88 2.11 -1.26
CA TYR A 58 7.76 2.81 -0.32
C TYR A 58 7.08 4.01 0.34
N TRP A 59 6.21 4.73 -0.37
CA TRP A 59 5.45 5.85 0.19
C TRP A 59 4.33 5.43 1.15
N THR A 60 3.87 4.18 1.10
CA THR A 60 2.82 3.66 1.99
C THR A 60 3.35 3.06 3.29
N ILE A 61 4.67 2.94 3.46
CA ILE A 61 5.26 2.38 4.69
C ILE A 61 5.09 3.41 5.81
N PRO A 62 4.43 3.07 6.93
CA PRO A 62 4.27 3.99 8.04
C PRO A 62 5.64 4.41 8.59
N GLY A 63 5.81 5.72 8.71
CA GLY A 63 6.98 6.37 9.26
C GLY A 63 7.04 6.27 10.78
N ILE A 64 8.05 6.91 11.37
CA ILE A 64 8.18 7.06 12.82
C ILE A 64 7.16 8.09 13.28
N GLY A 65 6.36 7.75 14.30
CA GLY A 65 5.29 8.58 14.84
C GLY A 65 3.93 8.36 14.18
N ASP A 66 3.86 7.55 13.12
CA ASP A 66 2.58 7.23 12.47
C ASP A 66 1.82 6.15 13.24
N THR A 67 0.49 6.29 13.22
CA THR A 67 -0.40 5.24 13.72
C THR A 67 -0.36 4.03 12.79
N PHE A 68 -0.32 2.84 13.37
CA PHE A 68 -0.39 1.61 12.59
C PHE A 68 -1.30 0.59 13.26
N ARG A 69 -1.77 -0.38 12.49
CA ARG A 69 -2.53 -1.50 13.03
C ARG A 69 -1.55 -2.56 13.55
N PRO A 70 -1.51 -2.83 14.86
CA PRO A 70 -0.57 -3.79 15.43
C PRO A 70 -0.92 -5.22 15.01
N GLN A 71 0.05 -6.12 15.21
CA GLN A 71 -0.24 -7.55 15.18
C GLN A 71 -1.10 -7.93 16.40
N PRO A 72 -1.96 -8.97 16.28
CA PRO A 72 -2.85 -9.38 17.37
C PRO A 72 -2.13 -9.70 18.68
N GLU A 73 -0.93 -10.27 18.60
CA GLU A 73 -0.12 -10.64 19.76
C GLU A 73 0.32 -9.41 20.58
N LEU A 74 0.68 -8.31 19.89
CA LEU A 74 1.05 -7.06 20.54
C LEU A 74 -0.16 -6.38 21.19
N ASP A 75 -1.33 -6.39 20.52
CA ASP A 75 -2.57 -5.85 21.09
C ASP A 75 -2.99 -6.60 22.35
N LEU A 76 -2.98 -7.94 22.28
CA LEU A 76 -3.24 -8.80 23.44
C LEU A 76 -2.20 -8.57 24.54
N GLY A 77 -0.92 -8.47 24.21
CA GLY A 77 0.15 -8.23 25.17
C GLY A 77 -0.03 -6.94 25.97
N VAL A 78 -0.39 -5.83 25.30
CA VAL A 78 -0.68 -4.57 25.97
C VAL A 78 -1.92 -4.68 26.87
N ARG A 79 -2.99 -5.32 26.39
CA ARG A 79 -4.21 -5.54 27.19
C ARG A 79 -3.93 -6.38 28.43
N TYR A 80 -3.19 -7.47 28.29
CA TYR A 80 -2.82 -8.34 29.40
C TYR A 80 -1.90 -7.64 30.39
N HIS A 81 -0.92 -6.88 29.91
CA HIS A 81 -0.03 -6.10 30.79
C HIS A 81 -0.81 -5.09 31.64
N LEU A 82 -1.76 -4.36 31.04
CA LEU A 82 -2.61 -3.42 31.78
C LEU A 82 -3.55 -4.13 32.76
N LEU A 83 -4.09 -5.28 32.36
CA LEU A 83 -4.96 -6.07 33.23
C LEU A 83 -4.20 -6.64 34.43
N GLU A 84 -3.02 -7.23 34.21
CA GLU A 84 -2.26 -7.93 35.24
C GLU A 84 -1.46 -6.98 36.14
N LYS A 85 -0.76 -5.99 35.58
CA LYS A 85 0.08 -5.06 36.36
C LYS A 85 -0.68 -3.88 36.92
N ARG A 86 -1.73 -3.41 36.24
CA ARG A 86 -2.51 -2.23 36.65
C ARG A 86 -3.92 -2.58 37.12
N GLY A 87 -4.40 -3.81 36.92
CA GLY A 87 -5.75 -4.19 37.29
C GLY A 87 -6.82 -3.52 36.42
N ARG A 88 -6.48 -3.12 35.19
CA ARG A 88 -7.34 -2.30 34.32
C ARG A 88 -7.61 -2.95 32.99
N VAL A 89 -8.88 -2.88 32.57
CA VAL A 89 -9.31 -3.28 31.24
C VAL A 89 -9.12 -2.10 30.29
N ALA A 90 -8.31 -2.31 29.25
CA ALA A 90 -8.16 -1.34 28.17
C ALA A 90 -9.35 -1.43 27.21
N THR A 91 -10.03 -0.31 26.98
CA THR A 91 -11.19 -0.20 26.09
C THR A 91 -10.74 0.07 24.66
N ASP A 92 -9.88 1.07 24.49
CA ASP A 92 -9.35 1.47 23.19
C ASP A 92 -7.83 1.63 23.27
N ILE A 93 -7.12 1.25 22.21
CA ILE A 93 -5.66 1.29 22.17
C ILE A 93 -5.22 1.80 20.80
N THR A 94 -4.54 2.94 20.80
CA THR A 94 -3.92 3.51 19.60
C THR A 94 -2.42 3.23 19.60
N PHE A 95 -1.92 2.56 18.56
CA PHE A 95 -0.52 2.18 18.43
C PHE A 95 0.22 3.10 17.45
N TYR A 96 1.43 3.49 17.83
CA TYR A 96 2.32 4.36 17.09
C TYR A 96 3.67 3.68 16.91
N LYS A 97 4.18 3.71 15.68
CA LYS A 97 5.46 3.09 15.34
C LYS A 97 6.59 4.03 15.74
N CYS A 98 7.54 3.56 16.54
CA CYS A 98 8.72 4.32 16.93
C CYS A 98 10.00 3.61 16.51
N ASP A 99 11.13 4.31 16.59
CA ASP A 99 12.43 3.72 16.26
C ASP A 99 12.86 2.74 17.36
N GLY A 100 12.81 1.43 17.07
CA GLY A 100 13.19 0.36 17.99
C GLY A 100 12.16 0.00 19.08
N PHE A 101 11.01 0.67 19.14
CA PHE A 101 9.91 0.31 20.06
C PHE A 101 8.54 0.67 19.49
N THR A 102 7.48 0.12 20.08
CA THR A 102 6.11 0.55 19.81
C THR A 102 5.60 1.36 20.98
N TRP A 103 4.92 2.46 20.68
CA TRP A 103 4.28 3.30 21.68
C TRP A 103 2.77 3.14 21.55
N ALA A 104 2.07 2.90 22.66
CA ALA A 104 0.64 2.68 22.67
C ALA A 104 -0.03 3.61 23.69
N LEU A 105 -1.08 4.29 23.23
CA LEU A 105 -1.99 5.06 24.08
C LEU A 105 -3.22 4.18 24.33
N ALA A 106 -3.40 3.75 25.57
CA ALA A 106 -4.48 2.87 25.97
C ALA A 106 -5.46 3.62 26.87
N ASP A 107 -6.70 3.78 26.41
CA ASP A 107 -7.79 4.22 27.27
C ASP A 107 -8.28 3.04 28.10
N VAL A 108 -8.48 3.29 29.38
CA VAL A 108 -8.90 2.30 30.36
C VAL A 108 -10.20 2.74 31.03
N GLU A 109 -10.94 1.75 31.51
CA GLU A 109 -12.15 2.01 32.28
C GLU A 109 -11.84 2.85 33.53
N LYS A 110 -12.53 3.98 33.68
CA LYS A 110 -12.45 4.84 34.86
C LYS A 110 -13.27 4.24 35.99
N ARG A 111 -12.74 4.29 37.22
CA ARG A 111 -13.40 3.77 38.43
C ARG A 111 -13.60 4.92 39.42
N PRO A 112 -14.62 5.78 39.21
CA PRO A 112 -14.89 6.92 40.09
C PRO A 112 -15.39 6.50 41.48
N ASP A 113 -15.74 5.23 41.64
CA ASP A 113 -16.14 4.57 42.88
C ASP A 113 -15.00 4.43 43.90
N ILE A 114 -13.73 4.50 43.46
CA ILE A 114 -12.56 4.33 44.33
C ILE A 114 -11.83 5.69 44.49
N PRO A 115 -11.56 6.15 45.72
CA PRO A 115 -10.91 7.45 45.98
C PRO A 115 -9.39 7.39 45.79
N ASP A 116 -8.93 6.82 44.68
CA ASP A 116 -7.54 6.85 44.27
C ASP A 116 -7.42 7.71 42.99
N PRO A 117 -6.60 8.78 42.99
CA PRO A 117 -6.48 9.69 41.86
C PRO A 117 -6.00 8.98 40.58
N VAL A 118 -5.17 7.94 40.68
CA VAL A 118 -4.67 7.18 39.53
C VAL A 118 -5.79 6.36 38.88
N LEU A 119 -6.74 5.92 39.70
CA LEU A 119 -7.89 5.11 39.28
C LEU A 119 -9.01 5.92 38.60
N GLN A 120 -8.94 7.24 38.71
CA GLN A 120 -9.75 8.21 37.99
C GLN A 120 -9.15 8.60 36.64
N LEU A 121 -7.85 8.36 36.44
CA LEU A 121 -7.19 8.57 35.16
C LEU A 121 -7.71 7.52 34.16
N GLY A 122 -8.16 7.99 33.01
CA GLY A 122 -8.77 7.14 31.97
C GLY A 122 -7.80 6.67 30.91
N THR A 123 -6.53 7.02 31.01
CA THR A 123 -5.58 6.79 29.91
C THR A 123 -4.21 6.42 30.46
N TYR A 124 -3.60 5.43 29.83
CA TYR A 124 -2.27 4.94 30.10
C TYR A 124 -1.41 5.04 28.85
N VAL A 125 -0.14 5.32 29.06
CA VAL A 125 0.88 5.19 28.02
C VAL A 125 1.63 3.89 28.24
N VAL A 126 1.86 3.15 27.17
CA VAL A 126 2.58 1.87 27.18
C VAL A 126 3.70 1.90 26.14
N LYS A 127 4.91 1.57 26.56
CA LYS A 127 6.07 1.33 25.70
C LYS A 127 6.27 -0.18 25.59
N ALA A 128 6.27 -0.69 24.37
CA ALA A 128 6.53 -2.09 24.05
C ALA A 128 7.84 -2.20 23.27
N VAL A 129 8.86 -2.81 23.89
CA VAL A 129 10.17 -3.03 23.27
C VAL A 129 10.25 -4.48 22.83
N PRO A 130 10.55 -4.79 21.55
CA PRO A 130 10.71 -6.18 21.12
C PRO A 130 11.90 -6.81 21.84
N PHE A 131 11.68 -7.94 22.50
CA PHE A 131 12.70 -8.69 23.24
C PHE A 131 13.14 -9.95 22.49
N GLU A 132 12.17 -10.73 22.01
CA GLU A 132 12.39 -11.96 21.22
C GLU A 132 11.40 -12.02 20.04
N ALA A 133 11.49 -13.08 19.22
CA ALA A 133 10.49 -13.35 18.21
C ALA A 133 9.10 -13.42 18.88
N ASN A 134 8.21 -12.50 18.51
CA ASN A 134 6.84 -12.40 19.04
C ASN A 134 6.74 -12.15 20.56
N SER A 135 7.77 -11.53 21.15
CA SER A 135 7.76 -11.15 22.56
C SER A 135 8.15 -9.70 22.74
N TRP A 136 7.45 -9.00 23.65
CA TRP A 136 7.66 -7.60 23.95
C TRP A 136 7.79 -7.40 25.45
N ASP A 137 8.74 -6.55 25.84
CA ASP A 137 8.82 -6.02 27.19
C ASP A 137 7.97 -4.75 27.29
N PHE A 138 7.10 -4.70 28.30
CA PHE A 138 6.08 -3.66 28.44
C PHE A 138 6.37 -2.79 29.65
N THR A 139 6.54 -1.50 29.42
CA THR A 139 6.59 -0.47 30.48
C THR A 139 5.37 0.42 30.35
N SER A 140 4.66 0.69 31.44
CA SER A 140 3.44 1.53 31.41
C SER A 140 3.42 2.59 32.50
N ARG A 141 2.88 3.76 32.19
CA ARG A 141 2.62 4.84 33.15
C ARG A 141 1.21 5.41 32.94
N PRO A 142 0.50 5.80 34.02
CA PRO A 142 -0.74 6.55 33.88
C PRO A 142 -0.43 7.93 33.27
N LEU A 143 -1.36 8.44 32.45
CA LEU A 143 -1.26 9.79 31.90
C LEU A 143 -1.94 10.77 32.83
N GLU A 144 -1.24 11.80 33.29
CA GLU A 144 -1.80 12.79 34.20
C GLU A 144 -2.76 13.75 33.48
N ALA A 145 -3.71 14.31 34.23
CA ALA A 145 -4.69 15.24 33.68
C ALA A 145 -4.00 16.51 33.13
N GLY A 146 -4.15 16.77 31.82
CA GLY A 146 -3.52 17.90 31.14
C GLY A 146 -2.18 17.59 30.47
N GLU A 147 -1.63 16.39 30.69
CA GLU A 147 -0.45 15.93 29.98
C GLU A 147 -0.82 15.60 28.52
N LYS A 148 -0.06 16.16 27.57
CA LYS A 148 -0.19 15.86 26.14
C LYS A 148 0.95 14.93 25.74
N PRO A 149 0.75 13.61 25.73
CA PRO A 149 1.81 12.68 25.41
C PRO A 149 2.18 12.84 23.92
N ALA A 150 3.46 13.03 23.64
CA ALA A 150 3.96 12.95 22.28
C ALA A 150 4.24 11.48 21.94
N PRO A 151 3.77 10.97 20.79
CA PRO A 151 4.15 9.62 20.37
C PRO A 151 5.67 9.53 20.28
N CYS A 152 6.21 8.37 20.64
CA CYS A 152 7.65 8.12 20.68
C CYS A 152 8.45 8.93 21.72
N SER A 153 7.79 9.55 22.70
CA SER A 153 8.48 10.07 23.87
C SER A 153 8.99 8.94 24.75
N ASN A 154 10.12 9.14 25.42
CA ASN A 154 10.55 8.22 26.47
C ASN A 154 9.52 8.19 27.61
N LEU A 155 9.22 6.98 28.10
CA LEU A 155 8.50 6.76 29.35
C LEU A 155 9.45 6.83 30.53
#